data_AF-A0A6L5HPL0-F1
#
_entry.id   AF-A0A6L5HPL0-F1
#
_cell.length_a   1.000
_cell.length_b   1.000
_cell.length_c   1.000
_cell.angle_alpha   90.00
_cell.angle_beta   90.00
_cell.angle_gamma   90.00
#
_symmetry.space_group_name_H-M   'P 1'
#
loop_
_entity.id
_entity.type
_entity.pdbx_description
1 polymer ?
#
loop_
_entity_poly.entity_id
_entity_poly.type
_entity_poly.pdbx_seq_one_letter_code
_entity_poly.pdbx_strand_id
1 'polypeptide(L)' 'MRNQNQLRAEGESMEQFKARRARGVATNIMSFMAECREGAGWPPAKTEQIQWFHYHRARLHQRLALAARLP' A
#
# COMPACT_ATOMS: atom_id res chain seq x y z
N MET A 1 -13.16 -0.59 -15.52
CA MET A 1 -11.73 -0.73 -15.14
C MET A 1 -10.93 0.40 -15.77
N ARG A 2 -10.18 1.18 -15.00
CA ARG A 2 -9.35 2.29 -15.53
C ARG A 2 -8.12 1.72 -16.24
N ASN A 3 -7.82 2.19 -17.44
CA ASN A 3 -6.66 1.73 -18.20
C ASN A 3 -5.36 2.26 -17.58
N GLN A 4 -4.66 1.41 -16.82
CA GLN A 4 -3.47 1.79 -16.08
C GLN A 4 -2.25 2.10 -16.97
N ASN A 5 -2.31 1.74 -18.26
CA ASN A 5 -1.27 2.10 -19.23
C ASN A 5 -1.19 3.62 -19.48
N GLN A 6 -2.20 4.40 -19.05
CA GLN A 6 -2.19 5.86 -19.11
C GLN A 6 -1.25 6.52 -18.09
N LEU A 7 -0.72 5.78 -17.12
CA LEU A 7 0.19 6.27 -16.08
C LEU A 7 1.68 6.00 -16.41
N ARG A 8 1.95 5.52 -17.62
CA ARG A 8 3.30 5.23 -18.09
C ARG A 8 3.95 6.52 -18.57
N ALA A 9 5.19 6.77 -18.16
CA ALA A 9 5.92 7.94 -18.62
C ALA A 9 6.30 7.81 -20.11
N GLU A 10 6.47 8.93 -20.80
CA GLU A 10 6.96 8.93 -22.19
C GLU A 10 8.34 8.25 -22.25
N GLY A 11 8.50 7.30 -23.17
CA GLY A 11 9.73 6.50 -23.31
C GLY A 11 9.91 5.35 -22.30
N GLU A 12 9.03 5.19 -21.31
CA GLU A 12 9.12 4.11 -20.32
C GLU A 12 8.70 2.75 -20.94
N SER A 13 9.56 1.74 -20.84
CA SER A 13 9.22 0.39 -21.26
C SER A 13 8.15 -0.22 -20.35
N MET A 14 7.39 -1.21 -20.84
CA MET A 14 6.37 -1.86 -20.02
C MET A 14 6.96 -2.56 -18.79
N GLU A 15 8.18 -3.08 -18.89
CA GLU A 15 8.88 -3.69 -17.76
C GLU A 15 9.31 -2.64 -16.73
N GLN A 16 9.82 -1.49 -17.18
CA GLN A 16 10.17 -0.37 -16.30
C GLN A 16 8.95 0.15 -15.54
N PHE A 17 7.82 0.30 -16.22
CA PHE A 17 6.55 0.68 -15.61
C PHE A 17 6.10 -0.30 -14.53
N LYS A 18 6.11 -1.61 -14.83
CA LYS A 18 5.76 -2.67 -13.87
C LYS A 18 6.69 -2.65 -12.66
N ALA A 19 7.99 -2.52 -12.89
CA ALA A 19 8.99 -2.48 -11.83
C ALA A 19 8.85 -1.24 -10.93
N ARG A 20 8.60 -0.05 -11.52
CA ARG A 20 8.33 1.18 -10.77
C ARG A 20 7.08 1.04 -9.90
N ARG A 21 6.00 0.53 -10.47
CA ARG A 21 4.75 0.30 -9.73
C ARG A 21 4.93 -0.71 -8.60
N ALA A 22 5.63 -1.82 -8.84
CA ALA A 22 5.92 -2.81 -7.82
C ALA A 22 6.73 -2.22 -6.65
N ARG A 23 7.75 -1.40 -6.94
CA ARG A 23 8.52 -0.67 -5.91
C ARG A 23 7.65 0.30 -5.12
N GLY A 24 6.76 1.04 -5.78
CA GLY A 24 5.82 1.95 -5.13
C GLY A 24 4.83 1.23 -4.20
N VAL A 25 4.30 0.08 -4.64
CA VAL A 25 3.42 -0.77 -3.80
C VAL A 25 4.19 -1.33 -2.60
N ALA A 26 5.40 -1.87 -2.82
CA ALA A 26 6.24 -2.41 -1.75
C ALA A 26 6.59 -1.36 -0.70
N THR A 27 6.95 -0.15 -1.13
CA THR A 27 7.25 0.98 -0.23
C THR A 27 6.04 1.34 0.62
N ASN A 28 4.85 1.47 0.00
CA ASN A 28 3.62 1.77 0.74
C ASN A 28 3.27 0.68 1.77
N ILE A 29 3.47 -0.60 1.43
CA ILE A 29 3.25 -1.71 2.37
C ILE A 29 4.26 -1.64 3.52
N MET A 30 5.55 -1.40 3.23
CA MET A 30 6.59 -1.29 4.27
C MET A 30 6.32 -0.12 5.22
N SER A 31 5.98 1.07 4.70
CA SER A 31 5.63 2.24 5.52
C SER A 31 4.35 1.99 6.34
N PHE A 32 3.36 1.30 5.77
CA PHE A 32 2.18 0.89 6.50
C PHE A 32 2.52 -0.08 7.65
N MET A 33 3.35 -1.08 7.40
CA MET A 33 3.81 -2.00 8.45
C MET A 33 4.61 -1.27 9.55
N ALA A 34 5.44 -0.29 9.20
CA ALA A 34 6.17 0.53 10.16
C ALA A 34 5.20 1.33 11.05
N GLU A 35 4.22 2.01 10.46
CA GLU A 35 3.18 2.73 11.22
C GLU A 35 2.34 1.82 12.11
N CYS A 36 2.03 0.62 11.65
CA CYS A 36 1.35 -0.37 12.49
C CYS A 36 2.20 -0.78 13.68
N ARG A 37 3.53 -0.87 13.54
CA ARG A 37 4.44 -1.22 14.64
C ARG A 37 4.65 -0.07 15.62
N GLU A 38 4.74 1.16 15.13
CA GLU A 38 4.95 2.35 15.96
C GLU A 38 3.65 2.80 16.66
N GLY A 39 2.51 2.72 15.97
CA GLY A 39 1.21 3.12 16.51
C GLY A 39 0.52 2.04 17.35
N ALA A 40 0.87 0.77 17.17
CA ALA A 40 0.46 -0.31 18.06
C ALA A 40 1.55 -0.51 19.11
N GLY A 41 1.52 0.30 20.18
CA GLY A 41 2.09 -0.16 21.45
C GLY A 41 1.63 -1.60 21.67
N TRP A 42 2.57 -2.48 22.03
CA TRP A 42 2.51 -3.95 22.21
C TRP A 42 1.16 -4.65 21.90
N PRO A 43 1.18 -5.79 21.18
CA PRO A 43 0.00 -6.38 20.55
C PRO A 43 -1.22 -6.36 21.48
N PRO A 44 -2.36 -5.81 21.00
CA PRO A 44 -3.54 -5.66 21.84
C PRO A 44 -4.00 -7.04 22.32
N ALA A 45 -4.71 -7.08 23.46
CA ALA A 45 -5.20 -8.33 24.04
C ALA A 45 -5.87 -9.21 22.97
N LYS A 46 -5.81 -10.55 23.09
CA LYS A 46 -6.30 -11.50 22.05
C LYS A 46 -7.67 -11.14 21.46
N THR A 47 -8.57 -10.60 22.28
CA THR A 47 -9.93 -10.15 21.94
C THR A 47 -9.98 -9.00 20.94
N GLU A 48 -8.94 -8.17 20.88
CA GLU A 48 -8.87 -6.97 20.05
C GLU A 48 -8.10 -7.21 18.74
N GLN A 49 -7.43 -8.36 18.58
CA GLN A 49 -6.63 -8.65 17.38
C GLN A 49 -7.44 -8.67 16.09
N ILE A 50 -8.69 -9.17 16.13
CA ILE A 50 -9.56 -9.22 14.95
C ILE A 50 -9.96 -7.81 14.52
N GLN A 51 -10.40 -6.96 15.47
CA GLN A 51 -10.73 -5.57 15.18
C GLN A 51 -9.51 -4.78 14.69
N TRP A 52 -8.35 -4.99 15.33
CA TRP A 52 -7.08 -4.40 14.94
C TRP A 52 -6.70 -4.79 13.50
N PHE A 53 -6.81 -6.08 13.16
CA PHE A 53 -6.57 -6.57 11.80
C PHE A 53 -7.50 -5.93 10.77
N HIS A 54 -8.81 -5.86 11.03
CA HIS A 54 -9.76 -5.24 10.11
C HIS A 54 -9.53 -3.74 9.92
N TYR A 55 -9.24 -3.02 11.01
CA TYR A 55 -8.92 -1.60 10.98
C TYR A 55 -7.69 -1.32 10.12
N HIS A 56 -6.60 -2.05 10.35
CA HIS A 56 -5.36 -1.87 9.60
C HIS A 56 -5.48 -2.35 8.16
N ARG A 57 -6.18 -3.45 7.90
CA ARG A 57 -6.48 -3.89 6.53
C ARG A 57 -7.23 -2.80 5.75
N ALA A 58 -8.24 -2.16 6.35
CA ALA A 58 -8.98 -1.07 5.71
C ALA A 58 -8.08 0.13 5.39
N ARG A 59 -7.21 0.54 6.33
CA ARG A 59 -6.22 1.60 6.11
C ARG A 59 -5.23 1.26 4.99
N LEU A 60 -4.76 0.02 4.91
CA LEU A 60 -3.90 -0.44 3.82
C LEU A 60 -4.60 -0.34 2.45
N HIS A 61 -5.85 -0.79 2.35
CA HIS A 61 -6.61 -0.67 1.11
C HIS A 61 -6.81 0.78 0.66
N GLN A 62 -7.07 1.70 1.59
CA GLN A 62 -7.15 3.13 1.28
C GLN A 62 -5.81 3.67 0.75
N ARG A 63 -4.68 3.31 1.38
CA ARG A 63 -3.35 3.70 0.91
C ARG A 63 -3.02 3.15 -0.47
N LEU A 64 -3.31 1.89 -0.74
CA LEU A 64 -3.07 1.29 -2.06
C LEU A 64 -3.95 1.93 -3.15
N ALA A 65 -5.18 2.33 -2.81
CA ALA A 65 -6.04 3.08 -3.71
C ALA A 65 -5.47 4.48 -4.05
N LEU A 66 -4.82 5.14 -3.08
CA LEU A 66 -4.13 6.41 -3.28
C LEU A 66 -2.80 6.24 -4.04
N ALA A 67 -2.05 5.17 -3.80
CA ALA A 67 -0.80 4.87 -4.50
C ALA A 67 -0.99 4.69 -6.01
N ALA A 68 -2.15 4.16 -6.44
CA ALA A 68 -2.50 4.09 -7.86
C ALA A 68 -2.78 5.45 -8.51
N ARG A 69 -2.84 6.55 -7.73
CA ARG A 69 -3.12 7.93 -8.17
C ARG A 69 -1.91 8.87 -8.09
N LEU A 70 -0.80 8.44 -7.50
CA LEU A 70 0.41 9.26 -7.47
C LEU A 70 1.13 9.18 -8.84
N PRO A 71 1.62 10.32 -9.36
CA PRO A 71 2.22 10.43 -10.70
C PRO A 71 3.42 9.49 -10.93
#